data_AF-A0A1E3XCN9-F1
#
_entry.id   AF-A0A1E3XCN9-F1
#
_cell.length_a   1.000
_cell.length_b   1.000
_cell.length_c   1.000
_cell.angle_alpha   90.00
_cell.angle_beta   90.00
_cell.angle_gamma   90.00
#
_symmetry.space_group_name_H-M   'P 1'
#
loop_
_entity.id
_entity.type
_entity.pdbx_description
1 polymer ?
#
loop_
_entity_poly.entity_id
_entity_poly.type
_entity_poly.pdbx_seq_one_letter_code
_entity_poly.pdbx_strand_id
1 'polypeptide(L)' 'MQEKEIGTITHYYGHLSVGIVELQDALKIGDTVHIKGHTADFTEVVESMQIEHANVTEAKCSCS' A
#
# COMPACT_ATOMS: atom_id res chain seq x y z
N MET A 1 16.01 -11.38 6.88
CA MET A 1 14.75 -11.67 6.15
C MET A 1 14.63 -10.62 5.06
N GLN A 2 14.28 -11.01 3.84
CA GLN A 2 14.33 -10.11 2.68
C GLN A 2 12.98 -9.39 2.59
N GLU A 3 12.99 -8.07 2.78
CA GLU A 3 11.83 -7.24 2.46
C GLU A 3 11.68 -7.21 0.94
N LYS A 4 10.47 -7.46 0.44
CA LYS A 4 10.16 -7.37 -0.98
C LYS A 4 9.39 -6.08 -1.21
N GLU A 5 9.87 -5.26 -2.13
CA GLU A 5 9.11 -4.11 -2.61
C GLU A 5 7.87 -4.63 -3.35
N ILE A 6 6.69 -4.28 -2.84
CA ILE A 6 5.39 -4.67 -3.41
C ILE A 6 4.72 -3.53 -4.17
N GLY A 7 5.31 -2.33 -4.18
CA GLY A 7 4.74 -1.15 -4.79
C GLY A 7 5.36 0.15 -4.32
N THR A 8 4.94 1.24 -4.96
CA THR A 8 5.46 2.60 -4.71
C THR A 8 4.30 3.55 -4.45
N ILE A 9 4.43 4.38 -3.43
CA ILE A 9 3.44 5.43 -3.14
C ILE A 9 3.61 6.54 -4.20
N THR A 10 2.61 6.71 -5.05
CA THR A 10 2.63 7.76 -6.09
C THR A 10 2.12 9.08 -5.55
N HIS A 11 1.14 9.06 -4.64
CA HIS A 11 0.59 10.24 -3.98
C HIS A 11 0.25 9.93 -2.52
N TYR A 12 0.50 10.87 -1.62
CA TYR A 12 0.11 10.76 -0.21
C TYR A 12 -0.59 12.03 0.26
N TYR A 13 -1.82 11.88 0.74
CA TYR A 13 -2.64 12.95 1.28
C TYR A 13 -2.47 13.00 2.80
N GLY A 14 -1.44 13.70 3.28
CA GLY A 14 -1.14 13.76 4.72
C GLY A 14 -2.24 14.33 5.60
N HIS A 15 -3.19 15.10 5.05
CA HIS A 15 -4.34 15.61 5.78
C HIS A 15 -5.46 14.57 5.96
N LEU A 16 -5.50 13.53 5.11
CA LEU A 16 -6.46 12.41 5.19
C LEU A 16 -5.79 11.11 5.64
N SER A 17 -4.46 11.08 5.77
CA SER A 17 -3.66 9.87 5.94
C SER A 17 -3.96 8.80 4.89
N VAL A 18 -4.28 9.22 3.66
CA VAL A 18 -4.58 8.32 2.53
C VAL A 18 -3.42 8.33 1.54
N GLY A 19 -2.88 7.15 1.23
CA GLY A 19 -1.86 6.95 0.21
C GLY A 19 -2.43 6.27 -1.04
N ILE A 20 -2.10 6.79 -2.22
CA ILE A 20 -2.25 6.08 -3.50
C ILE A 20 -0.96 5.32 -3.75
N VAL A 21 -1.08 4.01 -3.90
CA VAL A 21 0.05 3.10 -4.12
C VAL A 21 -0.12 2.42 -5.46
N GLU A 22 0.92 2.45 -6.27
CA GLU A 22 1.04 1.61 -7.45
C GLU A 22 1.66 0.27 -7.03
N LEU A 23 0.84 -0.78 -7.01
CA LEU A 23 1.27 -2.11 -6.59
C LEU A 23 2.01 -2.84 -7.72
N GLN A 24 3.16 -3.40 -7.40
CA GLN A 24 3.95 -4.33 -8.22
C GLN A 24 3.69 -5.80 -7.86
N ASP A 25 3.07 -6.06 -6.72
CA ASP A 25 2.69 -7.41 -6.26
C ASP A 25 1.30 -7.40 -5.61
N ALA A 26 0.82 -8.56 -5.17
CA ALA A 26 -0.41 -8.68 -4.40
C ALA A 26 -0.25 -8.13 -2.97
N LEU A 27 -1.29 -7.47 -2.49
CA LEU A 27 -1.44 -6.99 -1.12
C LEU A 27 -2.80 -7.38 -0.58
N LYS A 28 -2.88 -7.85 0.68
CA LYS A 28 -4.12 -8.25 1.33
C LYS A 28 -4.35 -7.51 2.63
N ILE A 29 -5.62 -7.40 3.03
CA ILE A 29 -5.96 -6.95 4.38
C ILE A 29 -5.34 -7.92 5.39
N GLY A 30 -4.68 -7.37 6.40
CA GLY A 30 -3.93 -8.11 7.42
C GLY A 30 -2.44 -8.27 7.11
N ASP A 31 -1.99 -7.94 5.89
CA ASP A 31 -0.56 -7.92 5.59
C ASP A 31 0.13 -6.74 6.28
N THR A 32 1.37 -6.95 6.69
CA THR A 32 2.21 -5.91 7.27
C THR A 32 3.04 -5.26 6.17
N VAL A 33 2.88 -3.95 5.95
CA VAL A 33 3.64 -3.17 4.98
C VAL A 33 4.62 -2.25 5.67
N HIS A 34 5.83 -2.16 5.11
CA HIS A 34 6.85 -1.23 5.56
C HIS A 34 6.91 -0.07 4.56
N ILE A 35 6.52 1.11 5.02
CA ILE A 35 6.52 2.34 4.23
C ILE A 35 7.80 3.10 4.53
N LYS A 36 8.63 3.25 3.51
CA LYS A 36 9.90 3.98 3.60
C LYS A 36 9.97 5.07 2.55
N GLY A 37 9.88 6.30 3.02
CA GLY A 37 10.02 7.52 2.24
C GLY A 37 11.14 8.40 2.77
N HIS A 38 11.32 9.56 2.13
CA HIS A 38 12.38 10.50 2.51
C HIS A 38 12.20 11.10 3.91
N THR A 39 10.96 11.21 4.38
CA THR A 39 10.59 11.84 5.67
C THR A 39 9.79 10.92 6.58
N ALA A 40 9.49 9.69 6.16
CA ALA A 40 8.64 8.77 6.89
C ALA A 40 9.19 7.35 6.75
N ASP A 41 9.33 6.67 7.88
CA ASP A 41 9.79 5.28 7.96
C ASP A 41 8.95 4.63 9.05
N PHE A 42 7.96 3.84 8.66
CA PHE A 42 7.05 3.19 9.58
C PHE A 42 6.46 1.92 8.98
N THR A 43 6.04 1.02 9.85
CA THR A 43 5.41 -0.24 9.50
C THR A 43 3.97 -0.23 9.99
N GLU A 44 3.04 -0.57 9.10
CA GLU A 44 1.61 -0.63 9.43
C GLU A 44 0.98 -1.92 8.90
N VAL A 45 -0.10 -2.33 9.57
CA VAL A 45 -0.93 -3.45 9.12
C VAL A 45 -2.02 -2.89 8.23
N VAL A 46 -2.24 -3.52 7.08
CA VAL A 46 -3.30 -3.11 6.17
C VAL A 46 -4.66 -3.46 6.76
N GLU A 47 -5.34 -2.47 7.32
CA GLU A 47 -6.68 -2.64 7.89
C GLU A 47 -7.79 -2.49 6.83
N SER A 48 -7.57 -1.65 5.82
CA SER A 48 -8.52 -1.42 4.74
C SER A 48 -7.84 -0.98 3.44
N MET A 49 -8.46 -1.32 2.31
CA MET A 49 -8.04 -0.89 0.97
C MET A 49 -9.25 -0.62 0.10
N GLN A 50 -9.12 0.31 -0.83
CA GLN A 50 -10.16 0.68 -1.78
C GLN A 50 -9.62 0.75 -3.20
N ILE A 51 -10.37 0.19 -4.15
CA ILE A 51 -10.13 0.31 -5.59
C ILE A 51 -11.42 0.86 -6.21
N GLU A 52 -11.33 1.95 -6.96
CA GLU A 52 -12.51 2.59 -7.60
C GLU A 52 -13.67 2.87 -6.61
N HIS A 53 -13.36 3.29 -5.38
CA HIS A 53 -14.30 3.48 -4.26
C HIS A 53 -15.01 2.22 -3.75
N ALA A 54 -14.60 1.03 -4.19
CA ALA A 54 -15.03 -0.24 -3.65
C ALA A 54 -14.02 -0.77 -2.63
N ASN A 55 -14.48 -1.16 -1.45
CA ASN A 55 -13.64 -1.84 -0.47
C ASN A 55 -13.24 -3.21 -1.01
N VAL A 56 -11.93 -3.51 -0.95
CA VAL A 56 -11.38 -4.78 -1.42
C VAL A 56 -10.57 -5.44 -0.32
N THR A 57 -10.61 -6.77 -0.26
CA THR A 57 -9.81 -7.56 0.69
C THR A 57 -8.42 -7.89 0.16
N GLU A 58 -8.25 -7.81 -1.16
CA GLU A 58 -7.01 -8.09 -1.87
C GLU A 58 -6.90 -7.14 -3.07
N ALA A 59 -5.72 -6.58 -3.25
CA ALA A 59 -5.33 -5.79 -4.41
C ALA A 59 -4.16 -6.51 -5.09
N LYS A 60 -4.12 -6.46 -6.43
CA LYS A 60 -3.04 -7.06 -7.22
C LYS A 60 -2.42 -6.03 -8.13
N CYS A 61 -1.17 -6.28 -8.51
CA CYS A 61 -0.50 -5.51 -9.55
C CYS A 61 -1.34 -5.48 -10.82
N SER A 62 -1.46 -4.31 -11.43
CA SER A 62 -2.09 -4.11 -12.73
C SER A 62 -1.22 -4.56 -13.91
N CYS A 63 -0.13 -5.30 -13.67
CA CYS A 63 0.71 -5.85 -14.73
C CYS A 63 -0.08 -6.89 -15.52
N SER A 64 -0.50 -6.48 -16.72
CA SER A 64 -1.07 -7.32 -17.77
C SER A 64 0.01 -8.13 -18.48
#